data_AF-A0A5B7F5N4-F1
#
_entry.id   AF-A0A5B7F5N4-F1
#
_cell.length_a   1.000
_cell.length_b   1.000
_cell.length_c   1.000
_cell.angle_alpha   90.00
_cell.angle_beta   90.00
_cell.angle_gamma   90.00
#
_symmetry.space_group_name_H-M   'P 1'
#
loop_
_entity.id
_entity.type
_entity.pdbx_description
1 polymer ?
#
loop_
_entity_poly.entity_id
_entity_poly.type
_entity_poly.pdbx_seq_one_letter_code
_entity_poly.pdbx_strand_id
1 'polypeptide(L)'
;MEEKDEDLFDAVYALEQQKYGEGQTEGIEEGHKNHYQQGFLLGWQQACHLLRELGTVEGLLSSVVVNRKAELSPRTHSQVVRLLEDLQGWPSWDPSEENIEEKLRGIHTRARNLLRRLGISVKVVDRSVDSEF
;
A
#
# COMPACT_ATOMS: atom_id res chain seq x y z
N MET A 1 -2.92 35.03 59.17
CA MET A 1 -3.96 34.74 58.16
C MET A 1 -3.30 34.43 56.81
N GLU A 2 -2.04 33.95 56.80
CA GLU A 2 -1.23 33.73 55.58
C GLU A 2 -1.10 32.23 55.25
N GLU A 3 -1.15 31.34 56.26
CA GLU A 3 -0.99 29.89 56.11
C GLU A 3 -2.05 29.20 55.24
N LYS A 4 -3.24 29.80 55.10
CA LYS A 4 -4.34 29.25 54.30
C LYS A 4 -4.23 29.55 52.81
N ASP A 5 -3.54 30.63 52.45
CA ASP A 5 -3.40 31.03 51.06
C ASP A 5 -2.29 30.19 50.40
N GLU A 6 -1.18 29.93 51.11
CA GLU A 6 -0.10 29.04 50.64
C GLU A 6 -0.58 27.61 50.33
N ASP A 7 -1.41 27.02 51.21
CA ASP A 7 -1.96 25.67 51.03
C ASP A 7 -2.89 25.57 49.79
N LEU A 8 -3.57 26.67 49.45
CA LEU A 8 -4.45 26.73 48.29
C LEU A 8 -3.66 26.86 46.98
N PHE A 9 -2.58 27.64 46.97
CA PHE A 9 -1.69 27.74 45.81
C PHE A 9 -0.92 26.44 45.57
N ASP A 10 -0.46 25.77 46.62
CA ASP A 10 0.21 24.48 46.52
C ASP A 10 -0.74 23.38 46.01
N ALA A 11 -2.00 23.38 46.46
CA ALA A 11 -3.03 22.47 45.97
C ALA A 11 -3.37 22.71 44.49
N VAL A 12 -3.46 23.96 44.05
CA VAL A 12 -3.68 24.32 42.64
C VAL A 12 -2.48 23.90 41.79
N TYR A 13 -1.26 24.17 42.26
CA TYR A 13 -0.03 23.79 41.56
C TYR A 13 0.10 22.26 41.42
N ALA A 14 -0.21 21.51 42.48
CA ALA A 14 -0.22 20.05 42.45
C ALA A 14 -1.26 19.51 41.46
N LEU A 15 -2.45 20.11 41.42
CA LEU A 15 -3.50 19.74 40.46
C LEU A 15 -3.08 20.04 39.01
N GLU A 16 -2.46 21.18 38.74
CA GLU A 16 -1.94 21.53 37.41
C GLU A 16 -0.85 20.57 36.96
N GLN A 17 0.09 20.22 37.83
CA GLN A 17 1.14 19.24 37.53
C GLN A 17 0.55 17.85 37.23
N GLN A 18 -0.46 17.43 38.00
CA GLN A 18 -1.17 16.18 37.74
C GLN A 18 -1.87 16.22 36.38
N LYS A 19 -2.63 17.28 36.09
CA LYS A 19 -3.37 17.42 34.83
C LYS A 19 -2.44 17.51 33.62
N TYR A 20 -1.29 18.15 33.78
CA TYR A 20 -0.27 18.18 32.74
C TYR A 20 0.31 16.79 32.44
N GLY A 21 0.64 16.01 33.48
CA GLY A 21 1.12 14.64 33.32
C GLY A 21 0.06 13.71 32.70
N GLU A 22 -1.19 13.85 33.12
CA GLU A 22 -2.33 13.12 32.54
C GLU A 22 -2.48 13.46 31.05
N GLY A 23 -2.50 14.75 30.68
CA GLY A 23 -2.63 15.18 29.30
C GLY A 23 -1.44 14.78 28.41
N GLN A 24 -0.22 14.78 28.97
CA GLN A 24 0.96 14.27 28.25
C GLN A 24 0.85 12.77 27.96
N THR A 25 0.41 11.99 28.94
CA THR A 25 0.24 10.54 28.80
C THR A 25 -0.85 10.21 27.79
N GLU A 26 -2.01 10.87 27.92
CA GLU A 26 -3.14 10.72 27.00
C GLU A 26 -2.74 11.10 25.57
N GLY A 27 -2.03 12.21 25.37
CA GLY A 27 -1.56 12.64 24.06
C GLY A 27 -0.57 11.65 23.41
N ILE A 28 0.30 11.03 24.19
CA ILE A 28 1.22 9.99 23.70
C ILE A 28 0.45 8.72 23.31
N GLU A 29 -0.47 8.26 24.16
CA GLU A 29 -1.28 7.08 23.90
C GLU A 29 -2.17 7.26 22.67
N GLU A 30 -2.84 8.41 22.57
CA GLU A 30 -3.65 8.76 21.41
C GLU A 30 -2.80 8.90 20.15
N GLY A 31 -1.63 9.53 20.25
CA GLY A 31 -0.67 9.63 19.16
C GLY A 31 -0.23 8.26 18.64
N HIS A 32 0.13 7.33 19.53
CA HIS A 32 0.51 5.96 19.16
C HIS A 32 -0.64 5.20 18.53
N LYS A 33 -1.85 5.29 19.10
CA LYS A 33 -3.04 4.62 18.60
C LYS A 33 -3.39 5.13 17.20
N ASN A 34 -3.42 6.44 17.01
CA ASN A 34 -3.76 7.06 15.73
C ASN A 34 -2.69 6.73 14.68
N HIS A 35 -1.40 6.81 15.02
CA HIS A 35 -0.32 6.49 14.08
C HIS A 35 -0.34 5.03 13.66
N TYR A 36 -0.54 4.11 14.61
CA TYR A 36 -0.65 2.68 14.29
C TYR A 36 -1.87 2.38 13.43
N GLN A 37 -3.04 2.92 13.78
CA GLN A 37 -4.27 2.70 13.01
C GLN A 37 -4.18 3.28 11.60
N GLN A 38 -3.63 4.48 11.45
CA GLN A 38 -3.43 5.11 10.15
C GLN A 38 -2.40 4.35 9.33
N GLY A 39 -1.25 3.99 9.91
CA GLY A 39 -0.21 3.21 9.24
C GLY A 39 -0.72 1.84 8.78
N PHE A 40 -1.47 1.14 9.64
CA PHE A 40 -2.10 -0.13 9.31
C PHE A 40 -3.12 0.01 8.17
N LEU A 41 -4.02 0.99 8.25
CA LEU A 41 -5.05 1.20 7.24
C LEU A 41 -4.43 1.55 5.87
N LEU A 42 -3.46 2.46 5.85
CA LEU A 42 -2.75 2.85 4.64
C LEU A 42 -2.01 1.66 4.01
N GLY A 43 -1.27 0.90 4.83
CA GLY A 43 -0.57 -0.29 4.36
C GLY A 43 -1.52 -1.34 3.79
N TRP A 44 -2.66 -1.58 4.46
CA TRP A 44 -3.67 -2.51 3.97
C TRP A 44 -4.31 -2.04 2.66
N GLN A 45 -4.66 -0.76 2.54
CA GLN A 45 -5.22 -0.19 1.32
C GLN A 45 -4.25 -0.31 0.14
N GLN A 46 -2.97 0.01 0.35
CA GLN A 46 -1.93 -0.14 -0.66
C GLN A 46 -1.76 -1.61 -1.08
N ALA A 47 -1.76 -2.54 -0.13
CA ALA A 47 -1.68 -3.97 -0.42
C ALA A 47 -2.87 -4.46 -1.25
N CYS A 48 -4.10 -4.08 -0.88
CA CYS A 48 -5.31 -4.41 -1.65
C CYS A 48 -5.27 -3.83 -3.08
N HIS A 49 -4.78 -2.60 -3.22
CA HIS A 49 -4.63 -1.96 -4.51
C HIS A 49 -3.64 -2.73 -5.39
N LEU A 50 -2.47 -3.06 -4.84
CA LEU A 50 -1.43 -3.81 -5.53
C LEU A 50 -1.92 -5.20 -5.98
N LEU A 51 -2.57 -5.92 -5.06
CA LEU A 51 -3.19 -7.22 -5.31
C LEU A 51 -4.17 -7.18 -6.49
N ARG A 52 -5.04 -6.18 -6.49
CA ARG A 52 -6.03 -5.98 -7.56
C ARG A 52 -5.35 -5.73 -8.91
N GLU A 53 -4.32 -4.88 -8.94
CA GLU A 53 -3.60 -4.58 -10.17
C GLU A 53 -2.89 -5.81 -10.74
N LEU A 54 -2.11 -6.51 -9.90
CA LEU A 54 -1.39 -7.72 -10.29
C LEU A 54 -2.35 -8.82 -10.76
N GLY A 55 -3.42 -9.08 -10.01
CA GLY A 55 -4.44 -10.07 -10.37
C GLY A 55 -5.18 -9.71 -11.67
N THR A 56 -5.41 -8.42 -11.93
CA THR A 56 -6.03 -7.97 -13.19
C THR A 56 -5.11 -8.26 -14.38
N VAL A 57 -3.81 -7.93 -14.25
CA VAL A 57 -2.82 -8.24 -15.29
C VAL A 57 -2.72 -9.75 -15.52
N GLU A 58 -2.62 -10.53 -14.44
CA GLU A 58 -2.55 -11.99 -14.50
C GLU A 58 -3.77 -12.58 -15.22
N GLY A 59 -4.98 -12.16 -14.86
CA GLY A 59 -6.23 -12.64 -15.48
C GLY A 59 -6.32 -12.30 -16.96
N LEU A 60 -5.93 -11.07 -17.35
CA LEU A 60 -5.90 -10.66 -18.75
C LEU A 60 -4.91 -11.47 -19.57
N LEU A 61 -3.67 -11.62 -19.08
CA LEU A 61 -2.62 -12.38 -19.78
C LEU A 61 -3.00 -13.86 -19.88
N SER A 62 -3.56 -14.45 -18.82
CA SER A 62 -4.05 -15.82 -18.82
C SER A 62 -5.16 -16.03 -19.85
N SER A 63 -6.11 -15.10 -19.93
CA SER A 63 -7.18 -15.13 -20.94
C SER A 63 -6.64 -15.03 -22.37
N VAL A 64 -5.61 -14.20 -22.59
CA VAL A 64 -4.93 -14.09 -23.89
C VAL A 64 -4.26 -15.41 -24.28
N VAL A 65 -3.58 -16.08 -23.35
CA VAL A 65 -2.94 -17.38 -23.61
C VAL A 65 -3.97 -18.46 -23.94
N VAL A 66 -5.11 -18.48 -23.24
CA VAL A 66 -6.16 -19.49 -23.47
C VAL A 66 -6.93 -19.24 -24.77
N ASN A 67 -7.38 -18.00 -24.99
CA ASN A 67 -8.34 -17.71 -26.05
C ASN A 67 -7.70 -17.24 -27.37
N ARG A 68 -6.46 -16.73 -27.33
CA ARG A 68 -5.79 -16.14 -28.50
C ARG A 68 -4.47 -16.80 -28.86
N LYS A 69 -4.19 -18.00 -28.34
CA LYS A 69 -2.91 -18.70 -28.56
C LYS A 69 -2.48 -18.77 -30.03
N ALA A 70 -3.41 -19.07 -30.93
CA ALA A 70 -3.14 -19.21 -32.36
C ALA A 70 -2.84 -17.88 -33.08
N GLU A 71 -3.25 -16.76 -32.49
CA GLU A 71 -3.03 -15.40 -33.02
C GLU A 71 -1.71 -14.80 -32.54
N LEU A 72 -1.07 -15.40 -31.52
CA LEU A 72 0.16 -14.90 -30.93
C LEU A 72 1.38 -15.38 -31.72
N SER A 73 2.28 -14.45 -32.03
CA SER A 73 3.62 -14.84 -32.48
C SER A 73 4.34 -15.64 -31.38
N PRO A 74 5.20 -16.61 -31.73
CA PRO A 74 5.93 -17.42 -30.74
C PRO A 74 6.69 -16.56 -29.72
N ARG A 75 7.30 -15.46 -30.19
CA ARG A 75 7.99 -14.49 -29.34
C ARG A 75 7.06 -13.81 -28.35
N THR A 76 5.87 -13.40 -28.77
CA THR A 76 4.90 -12.72 -27.89
C THR A 76 4.33 -13.70 -26.88
N HIS A 77 4.01 -14.93 -27.31
CA HIS A 77 3.57 -16.00 -26.42
C HIS A 77 4.60 -16.26 -25.32
N SER A 78 5.89 -16.44 -25.65
CA SER A 78 6.95 -16.62 -24.65
C SER A 78 7.09 -15.44 -23.69
N GLN A 79 6.91 -14.20 -24.17
CA GLN A 79 6.95 -13.01 -23.32
C GLN A 79 5.76 -12.95 -22.35
N VAL A 80 4.57 -13.34 -22.80
CA VAL A 80 3.37 -13.41 -21.95
C VAL A 80 3.51 -14.50 -20.89
N VAL A 81 3.96 -15.70 -21.26
CA VAL A 81 4.18 -16.80 -20.31
C VAL A 81 5.21 -16.42 -19.25
N ARG A 82 6.34 -15.84 -19.65
CA ARG A 82 7.37 -15.40 -18.69
C ARG A 82 6.86 -14.34 -17.72
N LEU A 83 6.02 -13.41 -18.19
CA LEU A 83 5.42 -12.40 -17.32
C LEU A 83 4.39 -13.02 -16.36
N LEU A 84 3.64 -14.04 -16.79
CA LEU A 84 2.75 -14.80 -15.93
C LEU A 84 3.51 -15.56 -14.83
N GLU A 85 4.64 -16.18 -15.17
CA GLU A 85 5.51 -16.84 -14.19
C GLU A 85 6.04 -15.84 -13.14
N ASP A 86 6.50 -14.67 -13.58
CA ASP A 86 6.95 -13.61 -12.69
C ASP A 86 5.82 -13.11 -11.77
N LEU A 87 4.59 -13.02 -12.29
CA LEU A 87 3.41 -12.67 -11.51
C LEU A 87 3.10 -13.77 -10.49
N GLN A 88 3.06 -15.04 -10.88
CA GLN A 88 2.74 -16.13 -9.94
C GLN A 88 3.73 -16.27 -8.79
N GLY A 89 4.98 -15.80 -8.95
CA GLY A 89 5.97 -15.73 -7.88
C GLY A 89 5.72 -14.62 -6.84
N TRP A 90 4.85 -13.64 -7.10
CA TRP A 90 4.65 -12.46 -6.27
C TRP A 90 4.29 -12.73 -4.79
N PRO A 91 3.47 -13.75 -4.44
CA PRO A 91 3.10 -14.00 -3.03
C PRO A 91 4.29 -14.41 -2.15
N SER A 92 5.42 -14.78 -2.76
CA SER A 92 6.63 -15.21 -2.07
C SER A 92 7.67 -14.10 -1.90
N TRP A 93 7.38 -12.89 -2.38
CA TRP A 93 8.30 -11.76 -2.28
C TRP A 93 8.38 -11.28 -0.84
N ASP A 94 9.60 -11.10 -0.35
CA ASP A 94 9.83 -10.56 0.98
C ASP A 94 9.56 -9.03 0.93
N PRO A 95 8.61 -8.53 1.75
CA PRO A 95 8.30 -7.09 1.81
C PRO A 95 9.47 -6.22 2.26
N SER A 96 10.49 -6.83 2.89
CA SER A 96 11.71 -6.14 3.31
C SER A 96 12.76 -6.02 2.19
N GLU A 97 12.48 -6.59 1.01
CA GLU A 97 13.35 -6.40 -0.15
C GLU A 97 13.32 -4.96 -0.63
N GLU A 98 14.48 -4.31 -0.60
CA GLU A 98 14.72 -2.94 -1.06
C GLU A 98 14.31 -2.70 -2.54
N ASN A 99 14.14 -3.78 -3.31
CA ASN A 99 13.92 -3.76 -4.76
C ASN A 99 12.47 -4.05 -5.17
N ILE A 100 11.52 -4.17 -4.23
CA ILE A 100 10.14 -4.58 -4.54
C ILE A 100 9.43 -3.57 -5.46
N GLU A 101 9.63 -2.27 -5.23
CA GLU A 101 9.08 -1.21 -6.09
C GLU A 101 9.62 -1.27 -7.51
N GLU A 102 10.91 -1.60 -7.67
CA GLU A 102 11.54 -1.74 -8.98
C GLU A 102 10.99 -2.96 -9.72
N LYS A 103 10.83 -4.09 -9.02
CA LYS A 103 10.20 -5.31 -9.56
C LYS A 103 8.78 -5.02 -10.06
N LEU A 104 7.97 -4.34 -9.24
CA LEU A 104 6.61 -3.94 -9.59
C LEU A 104 6.59 -3.02 -10.82
N ARG A 105 7.43 -1.98 -10.84
CA ARG A 105 7.57 -1.08 -12.00
C ARG A 105 7.96 -1.83 -13.26
N GLY A 106 8.85 -2.81 -13.14
CA GLY A 106 9.24 -3.71 -14.22
C GLY A 106 8.08 -4.56 -14.74
N ILE A 107 7.24 -5.10 -13.85
CA ILE A 107 6.01 -5.83 -14.22
C ILE A 107 5.04 -4.91 -14.96
N HIS A 108 4.70 -3.74 -14.40
CA HIS A 108 3.76 -2.80 -15.04
C HIS A 108 4.23 -2.37 -16.43
N THR A 109 5.51 -2.08 -16.58
CA THR A 109 6.08 -1.67 -17.88
C THR A 109 5.97 -2.78 -18.91
N ARG A 110 6.31 -4.02 -18.53
CA ARG A 110 6.23 -5.18 -19.41
C ARG A 110 4.77 -5.52 -19.76
N ALA A 111 3.88 -5.51 -18.78
CA ALA A 111 2.44 -5.73 -18.97
C ALA A 111 1.85 -4.70 -19.94
N ARG A 112 2.11 -3.41 -19.71
CA ARG A 112 1.66 -2.32 -20.57
C ARG A 112 2.14 -2.48 -22.02
N ASN A 113 3.42 -2.79 -22.20
CA ASN A 113 3.99 -2.98 -23.53
C ASN A 113 3.38 -4.18 -24.26
N LEU A 114 3.11 -5.28 -23.54
CA LEU A 114 2.46 -6.46 -24.11
C LEU A 114 0.99 -6.18 -24.45
N LEU A 115 0.22 -5.58 -23.55
CA LEU A 115 -1.19 -5.26 -23.77
C LEU A 115 -1.36 -4.29 -24.96
N ARG A 116 -0.49 -3.28 -25.09
CA ARG A 116 -0.48 -2.39 -26.28
C ARG A 116 -0.24 -3.15 -27.58
N ARG A 117 0.71 -4.08 -27.59
CA ARG A 117 1.00 -4.92 -28.77
C ARG A 117 -0.17 -5.84 -29.12
N LEU A 118 -0.95 -6.25 -28.13
CA LEU A 118 -2.13 -7.08 -28.29
C LEU A 118 -3.40 -6.28 -28.65
N GLY A 119 -3.29 -4.94 -28.77
CA GLY A 119 -4.42 -4.06 -29.05
C GLY A 119 -5.41 -3.94 -27.89
N ILE A 120 -5.03 -4.32 -26.67
CA ILE A 120 -5.87 -4.26 -25.48
C ILE A 120 -5.68 -2.88 -24.82
N SER A 121 -6.79 -2.19 -24.54
CA SER A 121 -6.77 -0.86 -23.93
C SER A 121 -6.10 -0.88 -22.55
N VAL A 122 -5.04 -0.09 -22.42
CA VAL A 122 -4.21 0.03 -21.20
C VAL A 122 -4.91 0.81 -20.08
N LYS A 123 -6.10 1.37 -20.30
CA LYS A 123 -6.87 2.06 -19.25
C LYS A 123 -7.12 1.19 -18.01
N VAL A 124 -6.98 -0.13 -18.13
CA VAL A 124 -7.08 -1.10 -17.03
C VAL A 124 -5.83 -1.14 -16.13
N VAL A 125 -4.68 -0.63 -16.61
CA VAL A 125 -3.35 -0.72 -15.96
C VAL A 125 -2.72 0.67 -15.72
N ASP A 126 -3.34 1.75 -16.21
CA ASP A 126 -2.93 3.10 -15.87
C ASP A 126 -3.64 3.54 -14.59
N ARG A 127 -2.89 3.51 -13.48
CA ARG A 127 -2.99 4.37 -12.31
C ARG A 127 -4.36 5.05 -12.14
N SER A 128 -5.21 4.47 -11.29
CA SER A 128 -6.15 5.27 -10.48
C SER A 128 -5.36 5.99 -9.37
N VAL A 129 -4.39 6.82 -9.77
CA VAL A 129 -3.78 7.86 -8.93
C VAL A 129 -4.65 9.13 -8.98
N ASP A 130 -5.72 9.13 -9.77
CA ASP A 130 -6.76 10.16 -9.72
C ASP A 130 -7.89 9.74 -8.78
N SER A 131 -7.68 9.93 -7.47
CA SER A 131 -8.67 10.53 -6.56
C SER A 131 -8.17 10.39 -5.12
N GLU A 132 -7.61 11.47 -4.61
CA GLU A 132 -7.71 11.93 -3.22
C GLU A 132 -7.73 10.85 -2.13
N PHE A 133 -6.55 10.59 -1.56
CA PHE A 133 -6.41 10.26 -0.14
C PHE A 133 -5.19 10.99 0.41
#